data_AF-A0A349UKJ4-F1
#
_entry.id   AF-A0A349UKJ4-F1
#
_cell.length_a   1.000
_cell.length_b   1.000
_cell.length_c   1.000
_cell.angle_alpha   90.00
_cell.angle_beta   90.00
_cell.angle_gamma   90.00
#
_symmetry.space_group_name_H-M   'P 1'
#
loop_
_entity.id
_entity.type
_entity.pdbx_description
1 polymer ?
#
loop_
_entity_poly.entity_id
_entity_poly.type
_entity_poly.pdbx_seq_one_letter_code
_entity_poly.pdbx_strand_id
1 'polypeptide(L)'
;MISDLWRWLVSEQGTVWRIGAGAAVLLGLLAWDVRRRGWAGERWREYLFLLAATAVAGAYGVANDQITLTISWEYFVYGKELYHLLREPMDVDMPAARLEAVLVGVQATWWAGLLMGAAVLLVNNPRPNRPRLAYRELLRLMLLPLATAAMLGAIGGILGRAGLLTWASEDFRAMVREDTFRPYRFMAVWGIHLGGYVGALVGTGMALWHVRQRRKALAKKSQPEGGE
;
A
#
# COMPACT_ATOMS: atom_id res chain seq x y z
N MET A 1 -7.13 -29.40 12.45
CA MET A 1 -7.22 -28.25 13.38
C MET A 1 -6.18 -27.17 13.10
N ILE A 2 -4.86 -27.41 13.24
CA ILE A 2 -3.83 -26.39 12.93
C ILE A 2 -3.82 -26.02 11.43
N SER A 3 -4.00 -27.00 10.55
CA SER A 3 -4.12 -26.80 9.11
C SER A 3 -5.29 -25.90 8.72
N ASP A 4 -6.42 -26.06 9.41
CA ASP A 4 -7.69 -25.40 9.05
C ASP A 4 -7.71 -23.97 9.54
N LEU A 5 -7.15 -23.73 10.74
CA LEU A 5 -6.92 -22.40 11.27
C LEU A 5 -5.93 -21.63 10.39
N TRP A 6 -4.84 -22.25 9.96
CA TRP A 6 -3.86 -21.61 9.07
C TRP A 6 -4.48 -21.23 7.72
N ARG A 7 -5.21 -22.16 7.08
CA ARG A 7 -5.95 -21.90 5.83
C ARG A 7 -6.96 -20.77 5.99
N TRP A 8 -7.71 -20.76 7.08
CA TRP A 8 -8.64 -19.68 7.37
C TRP A 8 -7.92 -18.35 7.58
N LEU A 9 -6.81 -18.32 8.32
CA LEU A 9 -6.05 -17.10 8.60
C LEU A 9 -5.51 -16.44 7.34
N VAL A 10 -5.08 -17.24 6.35
CA VAL A 10 -4.59 -16.74 5.06
C VAL A 10 -5.70 -16.49 4.04
N SER A 11 -6.93 -16.92 4.31
CA SER A 11 -8.09 -16.67 3.44
C SER A 11 -8.51 -15.19 3.42
N GLU A 12 -9.38 -14.82 2.48
CA GLU A 12 -9.99 -13.49 2.40
C GLU A 12 -10.73 -13.11 3.69
N GLN A 13 -11.54 -14.02 4.22
CA GLN A 13 -12.23 -13.83 5.50
C GLN A 13 -11.23 -13.59 6.63
N GLY A 14 -10.18 -14.40 6.69
CA GLY A 14 -9.07 -14.21 7.63
C GLY A 14 -8.39 -12.86 7.46
N THR A 15 -8.27 -12.33 6.25
CA THR A 15 -7.70 -11.00 5.98
C THR A 15 -8.54 -9.87 6.55
N VAL A 16 -9.86 -9.91 6.36
CA VAL A 16 -10.78 -8.93 6.95
C VAL A 16 -10.65 -8.94 8.48
N TRP A 17 -10.61 -10.13 9.09
CA TRP A 17 -10.40 -10.27 10.53
C TRP A 17 -9.04 -9.75 10.99
N ARG A 18 -7.97 -10.01 10.24
CA ARG A 18 -6.62 -9.49 10.54
C ARG A 18 -6.57 -7.97 10.51
N ILE A 19 -7.19 -7.35 9.50
CA ILE A 19 -7.30 -5.88 9.40
C ILE A 19 -8.10 -5.33 10.58
N GLY A 20 -9.28 -5.90 10.86
CA GLY A 20 -10.14 -5.49 11.95
C GLY A 20 -9.46 -5.61 13.32
N ALA A 21 -8.80 -6.75 13.57
CA ALA A 21 -8.03 -6.98 14.79
C ALA A 21 -6.85 -5.99 14.93
N GLY A 22 -6.10 -5.75 13.85
CA GLY A 22 -5.00 -4.78 13.86
C GLY A 22 -5.49 -3.36 14.17
N ALA A 23 -6.58 -2.93 13.54
CA ALA A 23 -7.21 -1.64 13.82
C ALA A 23 -7.71 -1.56 15.28
N ALA A 24 -8.37 -2.61 15.78
CA ALA A 24 -8.86 -2.67 17.16
C ALA A 24 -7.72 -2.58 18.18
N VAL A 25 -6.58 -3.24 17.93
CA VAL A 25 -5.38 -3.14 18.78
C VAL A 25 -4.86 -1.70 18.81
N LEU A 26 -4.70 -1.05 17.65
CA LEU A 26 -4.22 0.33 17.58
C LEU A 26 -5.18 1.32 18.26
N LEU A 27 -6.49 1.14 18.07
CA LEU A 27 -7.52 1.97 18.71
C LEU A 27 -7.58 1.72 20.23
N GLY A 28 -7.43 0.48 20.68
CA GLY A 28 -7.34 0.13 22.09
C GLY A 28 -6.12 0.75 22.77
N LEU A 29 -4.94 0.69 22.12
CA LEU A 29 -3.73 1.36 22.60
C LEU A 29 -3.87 2.87 22.64
N LEU A 30 -4.54 3.47 21.65
CA LEU A 30 -4.86 4.88 21.61
C LEU A 30 -5.77 5.27 22.80
N ALA A 31 -6.89 4.57 22.98
CA ALA A 31 -7.83 4.85 24.06
C ALA A 31 -7.18 4.69 25.44
N TRP A 32 -6.34 3.65 25.61
CA TRP A 32 -5.59 3.40 26.82
C TRP A 32 -4.57 4.51 27.14
N ASP A 33 -3.80 4.96 26.14
CA ASP A 33 -2.79 6.01 26.32
C ASP A 33 -3.46 7.34 26.68
N VAL A 34 -4.54 7.71 25.97
CA VAL A 34 -5.34 8.91 26.27
C VAL A 34 -5.94 8.83 27.67
N ARG A 35 -6.46 7.66 28.08
CA ARG A 35 -7.03 7.47 29.43
C ARG A 35 -5.97 7.62 30.53
N ARG A 36 -4.75 7.11 30.32
CA ARG A 36 -3.71 7.13 31.36
C ARG A 36 -2.91 8.42 31.43
N ARG A 37 -2.66 9.07 30.29
CA ARG A 37 -1.72 10.22 30.19
C ARG A 37 -2.40 11.50 29.73
N GLY A 38 -3.71 11.44 29.48
CA GLY A 38 -4.45 12.52 28.84
C GLY A 38 -3.98 12.78 27.41
N TRP A 39 -4.53 13.82 26.79
CA TRP A 39 -4.15 14.27 25.45
C TRP A 39 -2.76 14.89 25.37
N ALA A 40 -2.14 15.15 26.54
CA ALA A 40 -0.75 15.61 26.66
C ALA A 40 0.26 14.50 26.34
N GLY A 41 -0.15 13.23 26.36
CA GLY A 41 0.68 12.10 25.90
C GLY A 41 1.02 12.22 24.42
N GLU A 42 2.18 11.68 24.02
CA GLU A 42 2.65 11.81 22.62
C GLU A 42 2.39 10.55 21.78
N ARG A 43 2.14 9.41 22.43
CA ARG A 43 2.04 8.09 21.76
C ARG A 43 0.73 7.88 21.03
N TRP A 44 -0.38 8.41 21.52
CA TRP A 44 -1.65 8.36 20.78
C TRP A 44 -1.54 8.92 19.35
N ARG A 45 -0.65 9.90 19.13
CA ARG A 45 -0.38 10.47 17.80
C ARG A 45 0.35 9.49 16.88
N GLU A 46 1.19 8.62 17.44
CA GLU A 46 1.87 7.55 16.68
C GLU A 46 0.85 6.53 16.17
N TYR A 47 -0.08 6.08 17.03
CA TYR A 47 -1.14 5.15 16.63
C TYR A 47 -2.06 5.76 15.58
N LEU A 48 -2.44 7.03 15.75
CA LEU A 48 -3.25 7.76 14.76
C LEU A 48 -2.50 7.91 13.42
N PHE A 49 -1.20 8.16 13.47
CA PHE A 49 -0.37 8.22 12.26
C PHE A 49 -0.31 6.87 11.53
N LEU A 50 -0.16 5.75 12.26
CA LEU A 50 -0.17 4.41 11.67
C LEU A 50 -1.52 4.08 11.02
N LEU A 51 -2.63 4.42 11.69
CA LEU A 51 -3.98 4.27 11.13
C LEU A 51 -4.14 5.12 9.86
N ALA A 52 -3.68 6.37 9.88
CA ALA A 52 -3.73 7.25 8.72
C ALA A 52 -2.87 6.74 7.56
N ALA A 53 -1.64 6.29 7.81
CA ALA A 53 -0.76 5.72 6.79
C ALA A 53 -1.36 4.44 6.16
N THR A 54 -1.97 3.59 6.98
CA THR A 54 -2.68 2.38 6.55
C THR A 54 -3.89 2.73 5.69
N ALA A 55 -4.73 3.68 6.13
CA ALA A 55 -5.92 4.12 5.41
C ALA A 55 -5.57 4.77 4.06
N VAL A 56 -4.51 5.58 4.03
CA VAL A 56 -4.03 6.23 2.80
C VAL A 56 -3.51 5.19 1.79
N ALA A 57 -2.77 4.18 2.24
CA ALA A 57 -2.34 3.08 1.37
C ALA A 57 -3.54 2.26 0.86
N GLY A 58 -4.50 1.96 1.74
CA GLY A 58 -5.76 1.30 1.40
C GLY A 58 -6.54 2.06 0.32
N ALA A 59 -6.70 3.38 0.49
CA ALA A 59 -7.38 4.23 -0.48
C ALA A 59 -6.66 4.25 -1.85
N TYR A 60 -5.32 4.25 -1.85
CA TYR A 60 -4.54 4.10 -3.08
C TYR A 60 -4.77 2.73 -3.73
N GLY A 61 -4.74 1.64 -2.96
CA GLY A 61 -5.01 0.29 -3.46
C GLY A 61 -6.38 0.19 -4.12
N VAL A 62 -7.41 0.71 -3.45
CA VAL A 62 -8.78 0.78 -4.01
C VAL A 62 -8.79 1.58 -5.31
N ALA A 63 -8.21 2.79 -5.32
CA ALA A 63 -8.21 3.63 -6.52
C ALA A 63 -7.47 2.96 -7.69
N ASN A 64 -6.30 2.37 -7.43
CA ASN A 64 -5.53 1.62 -8.41
C ASN A 64 -6.34 0.44 -8.98
N ASP A 65 -7.02 -0.31 -8.11
CA ASP A 65 -7.75 -1.50 -8.53
C ASP A 65 -9.03 -1.14 -9.29
N GLN A 66 -9.73 -0.06 -8.91
CA GLN A 66 -10.83 0.47 -9.70
C GLN A 66 -10.38 0.90 -11.10
N ILE A 67 -9.23 1.57 -11.22
CA ILE A 67 -8.69 1.98 -12.53
C ILE A 67 -8.29 0.75 -13.34
N THR A 68 -7.51 -0.15 -12.76
CA THR A 68 -6.99 -1.32 -13.48
C THR A 68 -8.07 -2.32 -13.87
N LEU A 69 -9.16 -2.43 -13.09
CA LEU A 69 -10.34 -3.22 -13.45
C LEU A 69 -10.96 -2.74 -14.78
N THR A 70 -10.93 -1.43 -15.06
CA THR A 70 -11.41 -0.89 -16.34
C THR A 70 -10.47 -1.18 -17.52
N ILE A 71 -9.20 -1.47 -17.25
CA ILE A 71 -8.20 -1.80 -18.27
C ILE A 71 -8.26 -3.28 -18.63
N SER A 72 -8.27 -4.16 -17.62
CA SER A 72 -8.42 -5.61 -17.80
C SER A 72 -9.15 -6.21 -16.61
N TRP A 73 -10.39 -6.61 -16.83
CA TRP A 73 -11.12 -7.43 -15.86
C TRP A 73 -10.56 -8.85 -15.78
N GLU A 74 -9.91 -9.36 -16.83
CA GLU A 74 -9.30 -10.69 -16.85
C GLU A 74 -8.18 -10.81 -15.82
N TYR A 75 -7.43 -9.73 -15.61
CA TYR A 75 -6.42 -9.70 -14.56
C TYR A 75 -7.02 -9.97 -13.17
N PHE A 76 -8.24 -9.48 -12.91
CA PHE A 76 -8.91 -9.72 -11.65
C PHE A 76 -9.48 -11.13 -11.56
N VAL A 77 -10.11 -11.60 -12.63
CA VAL A 77 -10.67 -12.96 -12.69
C VAL A 77 -9.58 -14.03 -12.54
N TYR A 78 -8.50 -13.94 -13.31
CA TYR A 78 -7.45 -14.97 -13.35
C TYR A 78 -6.26 -14.65 -12.44
N GLY A 79 -5.83 -13.40 -12.38
CA GLY A 79 -4.66 -12.98 -11.60
C GLY A 79 -4.96 -12.66 -10.13
N LYS A 80 -6.23 -12.41 -9.78
CA LYS A 80 -6.70 -12.18 -8.40
C LYS A 80 -7.75 -13.20 -7.95
N GLU A 81 -7.91 -14.28 -8.72
CA GLU A 81 -8.79 -15.42 -8.39
C GLU A 81 -10.29 -15.06 -8.23
N LEU A 82 -10.77 -14.00 -8.89
CA LEU A 82 -12.18 -13.61 -8.86
C LEU A 82 -13.06 -14.36 -9.88
N TYR A 83 -12.78 -15.65 -10.10
CA TYR A 83 -13.50 -16.49 -11.07
C TYR A 83 -14.99 -16.67 -10.73
N HIS A 84 -15.37 -16.53 -9.46
CA HIS A 84 -16.76 -16.60 -9.01
C HIS A 84 -17.65 -15.46 -9.55
N LEU A 85 -17.05 -14.42 -10.15
CA LEU A 85 -17.76 -13.31 -10.77
C LEU A 85 -18.09 -13.54 -12.25
N LEU A 86 -17.56 -14.61 -12.86
CA LEU A 86 -17.86 -14.96 -14.24
C LEU A 86 -19.29 -15.48 -14.39
N ARG A 87 -19.99 -14.99 -15.40
CA ARG A 87 -21.33 -15.39 -15.83
C ARG A 87 -21.28 -15.97 -17.24
N GLU A 88 -22.21 -16.86 -17.54
CA GLU A 88 -22.41 -17.36 -18.90
C GLU A 88 -23.19 -16.34 -19.75
N PRO A 89 -22.82 -16.06 -21.01
CA PRO A 89 -21.60 -16.50 -21.71
C PRO A 89 -20.43 -15.52 -21.49
N MET A 90 -19.40 -15.94 -20.73
CA MET A 90 -18.12 -15.22 -20.54
C MET A 90 -18.26 -13.70 -20.30
N ASP A 91 -19.18 -13.31 -19.41
CA ASP A 91 -19.36 -11.92 -18.96
C ASP A 91 -18.99 -11.79 -17.48
N VAL A 92 -18.59 -10.60 -17.04
CA VAL A 92 -18.28 -10.32 -15.63
C VAL A 92 -19.39 -9.47 -15.05
N ASP A 93 -19.86 -9.85 -13.86
CA ASP A 93 -20.72 -8.96 -13.07
C ASP A 93 -19.93 -7.71 -12.62
N MET A 94 -19.88 -6.68 -13.47
CA MET A 94 -19.07 -5.48 -13.24
C MET A 94 -19.41 -4.74 -11.94
N PRO A 95 -20.69 -4.58 -11.54
CA PRO A 95 -21.03 -4.10 -10.20
C PRO A 95 -20.37 -4.91 -9.07
N ALA A 96 -20.46 -6.24 -9.10
CA ALA A 96 -19.82 -7.10 -8.10
C ALA A 96 -18.29 -7.02 -8.17
N ALA A 97 -17.70 -7.03 -9.37
CA ALA A 97 -16.27 -6.89 -9.58
C ALA A 97 -15.71 -5.58 -9.05
N ARG A 98 -16.47 -4.48 -9.14
CA ARG A 98 -16.08 -3.21 -8.53
C ARG A 98 -16.07 -3.28 -7.01
N LEU A 99 -17.02 -3.98 -6.38
CA LEU A 99 -17.02 -4.18 -4.93
C LEU A 99 -15.84 -5.07 -4.50
N GLU A 100 -15.60 -6.16 -5.20
CA GLU A 100 -14.46 -7.05 -4.92
C GLU A 100 -13.12 -6.34 -5.12
N ALA A 101 -12.98 -5.50 -6.15
CA ALA A 101 -11.79 -4.68 -6.36
C ALA A 101 -11.52 -3.70 -5.20
N VAL A 102 -12.55 -3.25 -4.47
CA VAL A 102 -12.34 -2.49 -3.21
C VAL A 102 -11.67 -3.37 -2.16
N LEU A 103 -12.19 -4.58 -1.95
CA LEU A 103 -11.67 -5.52 -0.96
C LEU A 103 -10.24 -5.94 -1.31
N VAL A 104 -10.00 -6.40 -2.53
CA VAL A 104 -8.67 -6.81 -3.03
C VAL A 104 -7.67 -5.65 -2.90
N GLY A 105 -8.07 -4.43 -3.28
CA GLY A 105 -7.21 -3.25 -3.19
C GLY A 105 -6.79 -2.94 -1.75
N VAL A 106 -7.72 -3.01 -0.79
CA VAL A 106 -7.40 -2.86 0.64
C VAL A 106 -6.52 -4.00 1.13
N GLN A 107 -6.88 -5.25 0.84
CA GLN A 107 -6.14 -6.45 1.26
C GLN A 107 -4.69 -6.43 0.76
N ALA A 108 -4.47 -5.93 -0.45
CA ALA A 108 -3.15 -5.84 -1.05
C ALA A 108 -2.27 -4.75 -0.42
N THR A 109 -2.84 -3.70 0.17
CA THR A 109 -2.09 -2.47 0.50
C THR A 109 -2.09 -2.08 1.97
N TRP A 110 -3.00 -2.59 2.81
CA TRP A 110 -3.09 -2.21 4.22
C TRP A 110 -1.78 -2.47 4.99
N TRP A 111 -1.19 -3.66 4.83
CA TRP A 111 0.02 -4.05 5.54
C TRP A 111 1.23 -3.22 5.07
N ALA A 112 1.28 -2.89 3.78
CA ALA A 112 2.31 -2.02 3.23
C ALA A 112 2.22 -0.62 3.84
N GLY A 113 1.00 -0.05 3.94
CA GLY A 113 0.76 1.23 4.62
C GLY A 113 1.23 1.22 6.07
N LEU A 114 0.92 0.14 6.80
CA LEU A 114 1.35 -0.04 8.19
C LEU A 114 2.88 -0.12 8.31
N LEU A 115 3.55 -0.92 7.48
CA LEU A 115 5.01 -1.05 7.48
C LEU A 115 5.71 0.26 7.11
N MET A 116 5.22 0.95 6.07
CA MET A 116 5.75 2.25 5.66
C MET A 116 5.59 3.28 6.80
N GLY A 117 4.41 3.35 7.41
CA GLY A 117 4.14 4.21 8.56
C GLY A 117 5.07 3.91 9.73
N ALA A 118 5.25 2.64 10.08
CA ALA A 118 6.15 2.21 11.14
C ALA A 118 7.61 2.59 10.85
N ALA A 119 8.08 2.40 9.61
CA ALA A 119 9.43 2.79 9.20
C ALA A 119 9.63 4.30 9.31
N VAL A 120 8.65 5.10 8.89
CA VAL A 120 8.68 6.57 9.01
C VAL A 120 8.73 6.99 10.48
N LEU A 121 7.93 6.40 11.36
CA LEU A 121 7.96 6.67 12.79
C LEU A 121 9.31 6.30 13.42
N LEU A 122 9.84 5.12 13.09
CA LEU A 122 11.15 4.67 13.59
C LEU A 122 12.26 5.67 13.22
N VAL A 123 12.23 6.15 11.97
CA VAL A 123 13.18 7.17 11.49
C VAL A 123 12.87 8.55 12.06
N ASN A 124 11.65 8.83 12.54
CA ASN A 124 11.27 10.09 13.19
C ASN A 124 11.47 10.11 14.72
N ASN A 125 11.78 8.97 15.34
CA ASN A 125 11.92 8.84 16.80
C ASN A 125 12.91 9.88 17.38
N PRO A 126 12.51 10.74 18.33
CA PRO A 126 13.35 11.81 18.87
C PRO A 126 14.65 11.28 19.49
N ARG A 127 15.72 12.08 19.38
CA ARG A 127 17.03 11.85 20.03
C ARG A 127 17.57 13.19 20.53
N PRO A 128 18.50 13.24 21.51
CA PRO A 128 19.00 14.50 22.08
C PRO A 128 19.39 15.55 21.03
N ASN A 129 20.09 15.13 19.97
CA ASN A 129 20.57 16.02 18.92
C ASN A 129 19.73 15.96 17.63
N ARG A 130 18.51 15.40 17.69
CA ARG A 130 17.60 15.28 16.54
C ARG A 130 16.15 15.38 17.02
N PRO A 131 15.53 16.57 16.99
CA PRO A 131 14.11 16.68 17.27
C PRO A 131 13.30 15.89 16.25
N ARG A 132 12.07 15.52 16.61
CA ARG A 132 11.11 14.88 15.71
C ARG A 132 10.48 15.91 14.77
N LEU A 133 10.07 15.46 13.59
CA LEU A 133 9.17 16.23 12.73
C LEU A 133 7.73 16.13 13.23
N ALA A 134 6.92 17.12 12.90
CA ALA A 134 5.49 17.09 13.13
C ALA A 134 4.82 16.00 12.28
N TYR A 135 3.82 15.30 12.82
CA TYR A 135 3.10 14.23 12.11
C TYR A 135 2.45 14.70 10.81
N ARG A 136 2.00 15.96 10.72
CA ARG A 136 1.50 16.56 9.48
C ARG A 136 2.56 16.56 8.37
N GLU A 137 3.83 16.77 8.72
CA GLU A 137 4.92 16.69 7.75
C GLU A 137 5.19 15.26 7.31
N LEU A 138 5.12 14.30 8.25
CA LEU A 138 5.24 12.88 7.91
C LEU A 138 4.14 12.44 6.94
N LEU A 139 2.89 12.86 7.17
CA LEU A 139 1.77 12.58 6.26
C LEU A 139 1.97 13.21 4.88
N ARG A 140 2.54 14.41 4.80
CA ARG A 140 2.92 15.01 3.50
C ARG A 140 4.00 14.19 2.80
N LEU A 141 4.95 13.62 3.54
CA LEU A 141 5.99 12.76 2.97
C LEU A 141 5.44 11.41 2.50
N MET A 142 4.28 10.95 3.00
CA MET A 142 3.57 9.78 2.46
C MET A 142 3.08 9.98 1.02
N LEU A 143 3.01 11.23 0.52
CA LEU A 143 2.72 11.47 -0.90
C LEU A 143 3.83 10.95 -1.82
N LEU A 144 5.06 10.82 -1.34
CA LEU A 144 6.18 10.31 -2.14
C LEU A 144 5.97 8.86 -2.57
N PRO A 145 5.78 7.87 -1.66
CA PRO A 145 5.52 6.48 -2.06
C PRO A 145 4.28 6.33 -2.94
N LEU A 146 3.23 7.14 -2.72
CA LEU A 146 2.05 7.12 -3.60
C LEU A 146 2.35 7.63 -5.00
N ALA A 147 3.03 8.78 -5.11
CA ALA A 147 3.34 9.39 -6.39
C ALA A 147 4.31 8.51 -7.19
N THR A 148 5.33 7.95 -6.56
CA THR A 148 6.27 7.05 -7.21
C THR A 148 5.64 5.70 -7.57
N ALA A 149 4.74 5.17 -6.74
CA ALA A 149 3.94 3.98 -7.08
C ALA A 149 3.05 4.23 -8.30
N ALA A 150 2.32 5.34 -8.34
CA ALA A 150 1.51 5.71 -9.51
C ALA A 150 2.36 5.91 -10.78
N MET A 151 3.49 6.60 -10.67
CA MET A 151 4.40 6.86 -11.79
C MET A 151 5.03 5.59 -12.32
N LEU A 152 5.65 4.77 -11.46
CA LEU A 152 6.27 3.51 -11.89
C LEU A 152 5.22 2.47 -12.29
N GLY A 153 4.02 2.51 -11.70
CA GLY A 153 2.88 1.73 -12.16
C GLY A 153 2.47 2.10 -13.59
N ALA A 154 2.35 3.39 -13.90
CA ALA A 154 2.05 3.83 -15.27
C ALA A 154 3.14 3.36 -16.27
N ILE A 155 4.42 3.49 -15.92
CA ILE A 155 5.53 2.98 -16.74
C ILE A 155 5.42 1.46 -16.91
N GLY A 156 5.20 0.72 -15.82
CA GLY A 156 5.00 -0.73 -15.86
C GLY A 156 3.82 -1.13 -16.76
N GLY A 157 2.73 -0.37 -16.73
CA GLY A 157 1.58 -0.57 -17.61
C GLY A 157 1.90 -0.38 -19.08
N ILE A 158 2.68 0.65 -19.43
CA ILE A 158 3.15 0.89 -20.80
C ILE A 158 4.05 -0.27 -21.27
N LEU A 159 5.02 -0.68 -20.44
CA LEU A 159 5.92 -1.79 -20.75
C LEU A 159 5.14 -3.11 -20.91
N GLY A 160 4.16 -3.36 -20.05
CA GLY A 160 3.29 -4.52 -20.11
C GLY A 160 2.42 -4.53 -21.37
N ARG A 161 1.81 -3.38 -21.70
CA ARG A 161 1.02 -3.21 -22.93
C ARG A 161 1.86 -3.42 -24.19
N ALA A 162 3.13 -3.03 -24.16
CA ALA A 162 4.09 -3.24 -25.26
C ALA A 162 4.62 -4.68 -25.36
N GLY A 163 4.18 -5.60 -24.48
CA GLY A 163 4.64 -6.99 -24.47
C GLY A 163 6.05 -7.19 -23.90
N LEU A 164 6.70 -6.14 -23.40
CA LEU A 164 8.07 -6.17 -22.88
C LEU A 164 8.20 -6.88 -21.54
N LEU A 165 7.07 -7.30 -20.95
CA LEU A 165 7.00 -8.04 -19.70
C LEU A 165 6.67 -9.52 -19.89
N THR A 166 6.45 -9.97 -21.13
CA THR A 166 6.10 -11.38 -21.42
C THR A 166 7.19 -12.37 -21.07
N TRP A 167 8.45 -11.93 -20.99
CA TRP A 167 9.56 -12.78 -20.56
C TRP A 167 9.46 -13.23 -19.10
N ALA A 168 8.60 -12.61 -18.29
CA ALA A 168 8.48 -12.90 -16.87
C ALA A 168 7.87 -14.30 -16.57
N SER A 169 7.14 -14.90 -17.51
CA SER A 169 6.60 -16.25 -17.39
C SER A 169 6.37 -16.89 -18.77
N GLU A 170 6.55 -18.20 -18.89
CA GLU A 170 6.17 -18.91 -20.13
C GLU A 170 4.66 -18.84 -20.37
N ASP A 171 3.84 -18.80 -19.31
CA ASP A 171 2.39 -18.63 -19.43
C ASP A 171 2.04 -17.28 -20.07
N PHE A 172 2.79 -16.21 -19.76
CA PHE A 172 2.56 -14.91 -20.42
C PHE A 172 2.95 -14.92 -21.89
N ARG A 173 4.00 -15.68 -22.26
CA ARG A 173 4.36 -15.87 -23.65
C ARG A 173 3.30 -16.69 -24.38
N ALA A 174 2.83 -17.78 -23.79
CA ALA A 174 1.76 -18.60 -24.32
C ALA A 174 0.48 -17.77 -24.51
N MET A 175 0.10 -17.01 -23.47
CA MET A 175 -1.09 -16.15 -23.49
C MET A 175 -1.05 -15.13 -24.63
N VAL A 176 0.11 -14.53 -24.91
CA VAL A 176 0.31 -13.61 -26.04
C VAL A 176 0.35 -14.35 -27.39
N ARG A 177 1.02 -15.50 -27.49
CA ARG A 177 1.09 -16.30 -28.72
C ARG A 177 -0.28 -16.82 -29.16
N GLU A 178 -1.10 -17.21 -28.21
CA GLU A 178 -2.44 -17.79 -28.41
C GLU A 178 -3.56 -16.74 -28.43
N ASP A 179 -3.21 -15.46 -28.21
CA ASP A 179 -4.14 -14.32 -28.10
C ASP A 179 -5.30 -14.54 -27.10
N THR A 180 -5.03 -15.31 -26.05
CA THR A 180 -5.99 -15.59 -24.97
C THR A 180 -6.22 -14.37 -24.07
N PHE A 181 -7.48 -14.11 -23.71
CA PHE A 181 -7.86 -13.18 -22.63
C PHE A 181 -7.35 -11.73 -22.79
N ARG A 182 -7.30 -11.23 -24.04
CA ARG A 182 -6.81 -9.87 -24.35
C ARG A 182 -5.43 -9.62 -23.71
N PRO A 183 -4.41 -10.40 -24.09
CA PRO A 183 -3.20 -10.60 -23.31
C PRO A 183 -2.45 -9.30 -23.01
N TYR A 184 -2.40 -8.36 -23.97
CA TYR A 184 -1.74 -7.07 -23.76
C TYR A 184 -2.46 -6.15 -22.75
N ARG A 185 -3.77 -6.30 -22.54
CA ARG A 185 -4.50 -5.59 -21.47
C ARG A 185 -4.19 -6.20 -20.12
N PHE A 186 -4.19 -7.53 -20.04
CA PHE A 186 -3.77 -8.27 -18.85
C PHE A 186 -2.35 -7.88 -18.43
N MET A 187 -1.41 -7.94 -19.37
CA MET A 187 0.00 -7.59 -19.13
C MET A 187 0.19 -6.13 -18.74
N ALA A 188 -0.63 -5.21 -19.27
CA ALA A 188 -0.62 -3.82 -18.82
C ALA A 188 -1.00 -3.72 -17.34
N VAL A 189 -2.08 -4.36 -16.91
CA VAL A 189 -2.48 -4.35 -15.49
C VAL A 189 -1.46 -5.04 -14.60
N TRP A 190 -0.92 -6.19 -15.00
CA TRP A 190 0.15 -6.86 -14.28
C TRP A 190 1.38 -5.94 -14.10
N GLY A 191 1.77 -5.25 -15.18
CA GLY A 191 2.84 -4.27 -15.18
C GLY A 191 2.56 -3.08 -14.26
N ILE A 192 1.32 -2.58 -14.20
CA ILE A 192 0.91 -1.52 -13.26
C ILE A 192 1.15 -1.94 -11.83
N HIS A 193 0.74 -3.15 -11.44
CA HIS A 193 0.93 -3.64 -10.09
C HIS A 193 2.41 -3.83 -9.74
N LEU A 194 3.18 -4.44 -10.64
CA LEU A 194 4.62 -4.62 -10.46
C LEU A 194 5.34 -3.27 -10.30
N GLY A 195 5.05 -2.33 -11.20
CA GLY A 195 5.58 -0.96 -11.14
C GLY A 195 5.16 -0.23 -9.86
N GLY A 196 3.92 -0.43 -9.41
CA GLY A 196 3.41 0.09 -8.15
C GLY A 196 4.21 -0.38 -6.94
N TYR A 197 4.52 -1.69 -6.85
CA TYR A 197 5.35 -2.23 -5.77
C TYR A 197 6.76 -1.63 -5.75
N VAL A 198 7.42 -1.57 -6.91
CA VAL A 198 8.76 -0.96 -7.02
C VAL A 198 8.70 0.52 -6.65
N GLY A 199 7.68 1.23 -7.14
CA GLY A 199 7.49 2.65 -6.88
C GLY A 199 7.24 2.95 -5.41
N ALA A 200 6.40 2.16 -4.73
CA ALA A 200 6.15 2.30 -3.30
C ALA A 200 7.44 2.11 -2.49
N LEU A 201 8.28 1.13 -2.86
CA LEU A 201 9.56 0.89 -2.19
C LEU A 201 10.52 2.06 -2.38
N VAL A 202 10.69 2.54 -3.62
CA VAL A 202 11.55 3.70 -3.94
C VAL A 202 11.08 4.96 -3.20
N GLY A 203 9.79 5.28 -3.29
CA GLY A 203 9.25 6.48 -2.65
C GLY A 203 9.26 6.41 -1.13
N THR A 204 9.14 5.21 -0.54
CA THR A 204 9.39 5.02 0.89
C THR A 204 10.83 5.36 1.23
N GLY A 205 11.81 4.85 0.48
CA GLY A 205 13.22 5.21 0.65
C GLY A 205 13.46 6.72 0.58
N MET A 206 12.84 7.40 -0.39
CA MET A 206 12.88 8.86 -0.52
C MET A 206 12.26 9.57 0.69
N ALA A 207 11.09 9.12 1.16
CA ALA A 207 10.42 9.67 2.34
C ALA A 207 11.31 9.54 3.59
N LEU A 208 11.89 8.36 3.83
CA LEU A 208 12.81 8.13 4.96
C LEU A 208 14.06 9.02 4.87
N TRP A 209 14.62 9.20 3.67
CA TRP A 209 15.73 10.11 3.46
C TRP A 209 15.34 11.57 3.77
N HIS A 210 14.18 12.04 3.28
CA HIS A 210 13.69 13.38 3.58
C HIS A 210 13.42 13.60 5.07
N VAL A 211 12.85 12.62 5.78
CA VAL A 211 12.69 12.70 7.25
C VAL A 211 14.06 12.90 7.89
N ARG A 212 15.08 12.11 7.52
CA ARG A 212 16.44 12.24 8.08
C ARG A 212 17.03 13.62 7.82
N GLN A 213 16.93 14.14 6.60
CA GLN A 213 17.52 15.44 6.25
C GLN A 213 16.82 16.60 6.98
N ARG A 214 15.49 16.61 7.03
CA ARG A 214 14.73 17.66 7.72
C ARG A 214 15.01 17.67 9.22
N ARG A 215 15.13 16.49 9.85
CA ARG A 215 15.51 16.38 11.26
C ARG A 215 16.91 16.92 11.54
N LYS A 216 17.88 16.65 10.65
CA LYS A 216 19.24 17.23 10.76
C LYS A 216 19.21 18.75 10.64
N ALA A 217 18.44 19.29 9.69
CA ALA A 217 18.28 20.72 9.51
C ALA A 217 17.65 21.41 10.73
N LEU A 218 16.62 20.80 11.33
CA LEU A 218 16.02 21.30 12.58
C LEU A 218 17.02 21.28 13.74
N ALA A 219 17.80 20.20 13.89
CA ALA A 219 18.81 20.12 14.94
C ALA A 219 19.85 21.26 14.84
N LYS A 220 20.31 21.57 13.62
CA LYS A 220 21.25 22.67 13.39
C LYS A 220 20.66 24.03 13.80
N LYS A 221 19.38 24.28 13.51
CA LYS A 221 18.68 25.52 13.90
C LYS A 221 18.46 25.66 15.40
N SER A 222 18.46 24.55 16.14
CA SER A 222 18.26 24.56 17.59
C SER A 222 19.55 24.73 18.39
N GLN A 223 20.72 24.73 17.73
CA GLN A 223 21.98 25.05 18.39
C GLN A 223 22.12 26.58 18.48
N PRO A 224 22.38 27.16 19.66
CA PRO A 224 22.58 28.59 19.80
C PRO A 224 23.78 29.03 18.94
N GLU A 225 23.57 30.04 18.10
CA GLU A 225 24.67 30.71 17.39
C GLU A 225 25.53 31.42 18.44
N GLY A 226 26.76 30.95 18.66
CA GLY A 226 27.73 31.64 19.53
C GLY A 226 28.13 30.87 20.78
N GLY A 227 29.18 30.08 20.63
CA GLY A 227 30.11 29.77 21.71
C GLY A 227 31.52 30.17 21.24
N GLU A 228 31.69 31.46 20.93
CA GLU A 228 33.00 32.13 20.82
C GLU A 228 33.12 33.11 21.99
#